data_AF-G2G2K7-F1
#
_entry.id   AF-G2G2K7-F1
#
_cell.length_a   1.000
_cell.length_b   1.000
_cell.length_c   1.000
_cell.angle_alpha   90.00
_cell.angle_beta   90.00
_cell.angle_gamma   90.00
#
_symmetry.space_group_name_H-M   'P 1'
#
loop_
_entity.id
_entity.type
_entity.pdbx_description
1 polymer ?
#
loop_
_entity_poly.entity_id
_entity_poly.type
_entity_poly.pdbx_seq_one_letter_code
_entity_poly.pdbx_strand_id
1 'polypeptide(L)'
;MRIGILTCSSATQDLGCSSVSCLNDLRKRKGAFSRYPVDDKLELIGIINCSGCPTLAGPEKLLSRIRALAEFRIDVIHFSYCMDALCPYKEKYKKMLQEQFPGIEIVIGTHEAHITHEQFREGVKGLFCQSKRTMVDLIKGK
;
A
#
# COMPACT_ATOMS: atom_id res chain seq x y z
N MET A 1 12.17 10.81 11.39
CA MET A 1 11.50 9.54 11.09
C MET A 1 11.56 9.28 9.59
N ARG A 2 12.15 8.14 9.20
CA ARG A 2 12.37 7.70 7.82
C ARG A 2 11.29 6.71 7.42
N ILE A 3 10.41 7.13 6.52
CA ILE A 3 9.18 6.44 6.17
C ILE A 3 9.34 5.66 4.86
N GLY A 4 9.01 4.37 4.90
CA GLY A 4 8.67 3.57 3.73
C GLY A 4 7.16 3.42 3.58
N ILE A 5 6.65 3.37 2.34
CA ILE A 5 5.23 3.08 2.07
C ILE A 5 5.11 1.83 1.19
N LEU A 6 4.32 0.86 1.64
CA LEU A 6 3.93 -0.33 0.88
C LEU A 6 2.51 -0.17 0.33
N THR A 7 2.37 -0.27 -0.99
CA THR A 7 1.11 -0.09 -1.73
C THR A 7 0.57 -1.39 -2.30
N CYS A 8 -0.73 -1.45 -2.58
CA CYS A 8 -1.33 -2.60 -3.26
C CYS A 8 -1.00 -2.54 -4.77
N SER A 9 -0.42 -3.62 -5.30
CA SER A 9 -0.11 -3.71 -6.74
C SER A 9 -1.38 -3.63 -7.60
N SER A 10 -2.48 -4.28 -7.20
CA SER A 10 -3.72 -4.22 -7.98
C SER A 10 -4.32 -2.81 -7.97
N ALA A 11 -4.34 -2.13 -6.82
CA ALA A 11 -4.88 -0.77 -6.75
C ALA A 11 -4.05 0.23 -7.61
N THR A 12 -2.73 0.05 -7.65
CA THR A 12 -1.83 0.92 -8.43
C THR A 12 -1.88 0.62 -9.93
N GLN A 13 -1.85 -0.65 -10.32
CA GLN A 13 -1.77 -1.08 -11.74
C GLN A 13 -3.13 -1.18 -12.43
N ASP A 14 -4.17 -1.60 -11.71
CA ASP A 14 -5.51 -1.83 -12.28
C ASP A 14 -6.41 -0.60 -12.10
N LEU A 15 -6.32 0.06 -10.94
CA LEU A 15 -7.15 1.24 -10.64
C LEU A 15 -6.43 2.58 -10.85
N GLY A 16 -5.16 2.56 -11.25
CA GLY A 16 -4.39 3.78 -11.50
C GLY A 16 -4.11 4.62 -10.25
N CYS A 17 -4.08 4.01 -9.06
CA CYS A 17 -3.74 4.72 -7.83
C CYS A 17 -2.31 5.29 -7.92
N SER A 18 -2.19 6.62 -7.88
CA SER A 18 -0.91 7.35 -7.93
C SER A 18 -0.25 7.52 -6.55
N SER A 19 -0.85 6.98 -5.49
CA SER A 19 -0.45 7.19 -4.09
C SER A 19 -0.46 8.65 -3.62
N VAL A 20 -1.02 9.57 -4.41
CA VAL A 20 -1.01 11.02 -4.11
C VAL A 20 -1.70 11.36 -2.80
N SER A 21 -2.79 10.66 -2.45
CA SER A 21 -3.48 10.83 -1.16
C SER A 21 -2.59 10.43 0.01
N CYS A 22 -1.90 9.28 -0.10
CA CYS A 22 -0.94 8.82 0.91
C CYS A 22 0.17 9.85 1.13
N LEU A 23 0.71 10.40 0.04
CA LEU A 23 1.79 11.40 0.09
C LEU A 23 1.33 12.77 0.58
N ASN A 24 0.11 13.19 0.23
CA ASN A 24 -0.50 14.42 0.75
C ASN A 24 -0.65 14.35 2.27
N ASP A 25 -1.13 13.24 2.80
CA ASP A 25 -1.37 13.08 4.23
C ASP A 25 -0.09 12.82 5.02
N LEU A 26 0.92 12.21 4.40
CA LEU A 26 2.28 12.19 4.95
C LEU A 26 2.78 13.62 5.19
N ARG A 27 2.69 14.50 4.17
CA ARG A 27 3.13 15.90 4.27
C ARG A 27 2.31 16.71 5.26
N LYS A 28 1.01 16.44 5.35
CA LYS A 28 0.07 17.15 6.25
C LYS A 28 -0.04 16.51 7.63
N ARG A 29 0.67 15.41 7.90
CA ARG A 29 0.58 14.62 9.14
C ARG A 29 -0.85 14.20 9.50
N LYS A 30 -1.60 13.74 8.52
CA LYS A 30 -3.00 13.27 8.68
C LYS A 30 -3.10 11.75 8.67
N GLY A 31 -4.27 11.24 9.05
CA GLY A 31 -4.52 9.81 9.11
C GLY A 31 -3.55 9.09 10.05
N ALA A 32 -2.93 8.02 9.56
CA ALA A 32 -1.97 7.23 10.33
C ALA A 32 -0.67 7.98 10.66
N PHE A 33 -0.38 9.10 9.97
CA PHE A 33 0.82 9.90 10.23
C PHE A 33 0.65 10.89 11.40
N SER A 34 -0.59 11.09 11.89
CA SER A 34 -0.88 11.96 13.03
C SER A 34 -0.29 11.43 14.36
N ARG A 35 0.09 10.15 14.39
CA ARG A 35 0.73 9.51 15.55
C ARG A 35 2.16 10.00 15.82
N TYR A 36 2.81 10.63 14.84
CA TYR A 36 4.19 11.09 15.00
C TYR A 36 4.23 12.50 15.59
N PRO A 37 5.13 12.77 16.55
CA PRO A 37 5.32 14.10 17.12
C PRO A 37 5.47 15.17 16.03
N VAL A 38 4.92 16.36 16.27
CA VAL A 38 4.97 17.48 15.32
C VAL A 38 6.42 17.89 15.00
N ASP A 39 7.31 17.73 15.97
CA ASP A 39 8.74 18.07 15.86
C ASP A 39 9.54 17.04 15.04
N ASP A 40 9.03 15.82 14.87
CA ASP A 40 9.73 14.77 14.11
C ASP A 40 9.64 15.05 12.61
N LYS A 41 10.77 15.35 11.95
CA LYS A 41 10.79 15.43 10.47
C LYS A 41 10.43 14.07 9.86
N LEU A 42 9.33 14.01 9.13
CA LEU A 42 8.92 12.83 8.35
C LEU A 42 9.59 12.91 6.97
N GLU A 43 10.47 11.96 6.67
CA GLU A 43 11.19 11.86 5.41
C GLU A 43 10.71 10.61 4.65
N LEU A 44 10.18 10.77 3.44
CA LEU A 44 9.86 9.64 2.58
C LEU A 44 11.14 9.09 1.97
N ILE A 45 11.48 7.83 2.29
CA ILE A 45 12.64 7.15 1.70
C ILE A 45 12.26 6.40 0.43
N GLY A 46 11.07 5.79 0.41
CA GLY A 46 10.61 5.09 -0.77
C GLY A 46 9.18 4.61 -0.68
N ILE A 47 8.62 4.38 -1.86
CA ILE A 47 7.30 3.77 -2.05
C ILE A 47 7.46 2.55 -2.94
N ILE A 48 6.91 1.43 -2.50
CA ILE A 48 6.97 0.17 -3.22
C ILE A 48 5.58 -0.46 -3.27
N ASN A 49 5.42 -1.49 -4.10
CA ASN A 49 4.15 -2.19 -4.29
C ASN A 49 4.31 -3.63 -3.78
N CYS A 50 3.23 -4.20 -3.24
CA CYS A 50 3.18 -5.62 -2.89
C CYS A 50 3.32 -6.49 -4.15
N SER A 51 3.50 -7.80 -3.97
CA SER A 51 3.73 -8.75 -5.06
C SER A 51 2.52 -8.98 -5.99
N GLY A 52 1.36 -8.38 -5.71
CA GLY A 52 0.08 -8.70 -6.36
C GLY A 52 -0.58 -9.94 -5.76
N CYS A 53 -1.85 -10.16 -6.08
CA CYS A 53 -2.62 -11.34 -5.66
C CYS A 53 -3.40 -11.89 -6.86
N PRO A 54 -3.66 -13.21 -6.94
CA PRO A 54 -3.11 -14.27 -6.08
C PRO A 54 -1.70 -14.66 -6.53
N THR A 55 -0.75 -14.80 -5.59
CA THR A 55 0.62 -15.25 -5.92
C THR A 55 1.09 -16.30 -4.94
N LEU A 56 1.46 -17.48 -5.44
CA LEU A 56 2.06 -18.58 -4.66
C LEU A 56 3.34 -18.11 -3.93
N ALA A 57 4.22 -17.41 -4.64
CA ALA A 57 5.46 -16.85 -4.09
C ALA A 57 5.32 -15.41 -3.55
N GLY A 58 4.10 -15.02 -3.13
CA GLY A 58 3.79 -13.66 -2.69
C GLY A 58 4.63 -13.17 -1.51
N PRO A 59 4.68 -13.94 -0.39
CA PRO A 59 5.46 -13.59 0.80
C PRO A 59 6.96 -13.41 0.52
N GLU A 60 7.58 -14.35 -0.19
CA GLU A 60 9.01 -14.33 -0.51
C GLU A 60 9.40 -13.11 -1.37
N LYS A 61 8.60 -12.83 -2.41
CA LYS A 61 8.78 -11.65 -3.26
C LYS A 61 8.60 -10.35 -2.46
N LEU A 62 7.66 -10.32 -1.53
CA LEU A 62 7.44 -9.15 -0.67
C LEU A 62 8.66 -8.92 0.23
N LEU A 63 9.19 -9.98 0.85
CA LEU A 63 10.40 -9.89 1.69
C LEU A 63 11.60 -9.36 0.91
N SER A 64 11.82 -9.85 -0.31
CA SER A 64 12.90 -9.35 -1.17
C SER A 64 12.75 -7.85 -1.48
N ARG A 65 11.54 -7.37 -1.78
CA ARG A 65 11.27 -5.94 -2.05
C ARG A 65 11.45 -5.08 -0.79
N ILE A 66 11.00 -5.58 0.36
CA ILE A 66 11.14 -4.86 1.63
C ILE A 66 12.61 -4.78 2.05
N ARG A 67 13.40 -5.84 1.81
CA ARG A 67 14.85 -5.83 2.05
C ARG A 67 15.53 -4.69 1.30
N ALA A 68 15.20 -4.51 0.02
CA ALA A 68 15.74 -3.39 -0.76
C ALA A 68 15.41 -2.02 -0.15
N LEU A 69 14.23 -1.85 0.45
CA LEU A 69 13.87 -0.61 1.16
C LEU A 69 14.59 -0.49 2.51
N ALA A 70 14.77 -1.61 3.23
CA ALA A 70 15.44 -1.68 4.51
C ALA A 70 16.93 -1.28 4.44
N GLU A 71 17.62 -1.58 3.34
CA GLU A 71 19.01 -1.15 3.10
C GLU A 71 19.18 0.39 3.16
N PHE A 72 18.12 1.16 2.91
CA PHE A 72 18.13 2.62 3.00
C PHE A 72 17.77 3.15 4.39
N ARG A 73 17.90 2.31 5.44
CA ARG A 73 17.72 2.69 6.86
C ARG A 73 16.36 3.34 7.13
N ILE A 74 15.27 2.69 6.74
CA ILE A 74 13.92 3.14 7.11
C ILE A 74 13.65 2.78 8.57
N ASP A 75 12.92 3.66 9.25
CA ASP A 75 12.52 3.45 10.65
C ASP A 75 11.16 2.74 10.72
N VAL A 76 10.28 3.01 9.75
CA VAL A 76 8.92 2.50 9.71
C VAL A 76 8.42 2.26 8.29
N ILE A 77 7.63 1.21 8.12
CA ILE A 77 6.88 0.92 6.90
C ILE A 77 5.39 1.10 7.17
N HIS A 78 4.76 1.99 6.42
CA HIS A 78 3.32 2.14 6.38
C HIS A 78 2.71 1.29 5.27
N PHE A 79 1.70 0.49 5.63
CA PHE A 79 0.81 -0.11 4.64
C PHE A 79 -0.20 0.93 4.20
N SER A 80 -0.24 1.23 2.90
CA SER A 80 -1.20 2.17 2.32
C SER A 80 -2.64 1.85 2.70
N TYR A 81 -3.52 2.86 2.65
CA TYR A 81 -4.94 2.70 2.98
C TYR A 81 -5.61 1.61 2.12
N CYS A 82 -5.25 1.51 0.83
CA CYS A 82 -5.78 0.45 -0.02
C CYS A 82 -5.38 -0.95 0.45
N MET A 83 -4.20 -1.13 1.07
CA MET A 83 -3.85 -2.41 1.69
C MET A 83 -4.59 -2.63 3.00
N ASP A 84 -4.76 -1.59 3.81
CA ASP A 84 -5.56 -1.69 5.03
C ASP A 84 -7.01 -2.11 4.73
N ALA A 85 -7.65 -1.43 3.79
CA ALA A 85 -9.04 -1.71 3.48
C ALA A 85 -9.22 -2.99 2.65
N LEU A 86 -8.35 -3.28 1.67
CA LEU A 86 -8.61 -4.32 0.66
C LEU A 86 -7.80 -5.61 0.85
N CYS A 87 -6.63 -5.58 1.50
CA CYS A 87 -5.75 -6.74 1.53
C CYS A 87 -6.18 -7.74 2.61
N PRO A 88 -6.58 -8.98 2.24
CA PRO A 88 -6.93 -10.00 3.22
C PRO A 88 -5.69 -10.53 3.98
N TYR A 89 -4.48 -10.30 3.45
CA TYR A 89 -3.22 -10.80 4.01
C TYR A 89 -2.45 -9.77 4.84
N LYS A 90 -3.01 -8.57 5.08
CA LYS A 90 -2.29 -7.48 5.75
C LYS A 90 -1.70 -7.87 7.11
N GLU A 91 -2.44 -8.59 7.95
CA GLU A 91 -1.96 -9.01 9.27
C GLU A 91 -0.85 -10.07 9.16
N LYS A 92 -0.99 -10.99 8.21
CA LYS A 92 0.05 -11.99 7.93
C LYS A 92 1.34 -11.31 7.46
N TYR A 93 1.24 -10.33 6.56
CA TYR A 93 2.40 -9.57 6.11
C TYR A 93 3.00 -8.73 7.23
N LYS A 94 2.18 -8.06 8.04
CA LYS A 94 2.66 -7.30 9.20
C LYS A 94 3.48 -8.18 10.13
N LYS A 95 2.93 -9.31 10.56
CA LYS A 95 3.61 -10.25 11.44
C LYS A 95 4.93 -10.76 10.83
N MET A 96 4.88 -11.20 9.58
CA MET A 96 6.06 -11.67 8.85
C MET A 96 7.16 -10.60 8.77
N LEU A 97 6.79 -9.34 8.48
CA LEU A 97 7.78 -8.26 8.38
C LEU A 97 8.35 -7.88 9.75
N GLN A 98 7.55 -7.91 10.82
CA GLN A 98 8.03 -7.68 12.18
C GLN A 98 9.02 -8.76 12.62
N GLU A 99 8.78 -10.03 12.24
CA GLU A 99 9.69 -11.14 12.53
C GLU A 99 11.01 -11.04 11.77
N GLN A 100 10.97 -10.63 10.49
CA GLN A 100 12.14 -10.58 9.61
C GLN A 100 12.95 -9.28 9.73
N PHE A 101 12.32 -8.18 10.15
CA PHE A 101 12.92 -6.84 10.25
C PHE A 101 12.61 -6.20 11.61
N PRO A 102 13.13 -6.74 12.73
CA PRO A 102 12.77 -6.29 14.08
C PRO A 102 13.13 -4.83 14.39
N GLY A 103 14.03 -4.22 13.62
CA GLY A 103 14.40 -2.80 13.74
C GLY A 103 13.49 -1.84 12.97
N ILE A 104 12.47 -2.33 12.26
CA ILE A 104 11.57 -1.52 11.43
C ILE A 104 10.15 -1.65 11.98
N GLU A 105 9.54 -0.53 12.39
CA GLU A 105 8.14 -0.54 12.81
C GLU A 105 7.23 -0.80 11.61
N ILE A 106 6.16 -1.58 11.78
CA ILE A 106 5.16 -1.81 10.74
C ILE A 106 3.81 -1.23 11.17
N VAL A 107 3.34 -0.24 10.41
CA VAL A 107 2.12 0.51 10.68
C VAL A 107 1.10 0.27 9.58
N ILE A 108 -0.15 0.01 9.96
CA ILE A 108 -1.25 -0.15 9.01
C ILE A 108 -1.97 1.19 8.85
N GLY A 109 -2.15 1.61 7.60
CA GLY A 109 -2.83 2.86 7.25
C GLY A 109 -1.86 3.96 6.80
N THR A 110 -2.40 4.91 6.04
CA THR A 110 -1.67 6.11 5.56
C THR A 110 -2.58 7.32 5.65
N HIS A 111 -3.31 7.64 4.59
CA HIS A 111 -4.19 8.79 4.55
C HIS A 111 -5.47 8.57 5.35
N GLU A 112 -6.06 9.68 5.79
CA GLU A 112 -7.38 9.73 6.37
C GLU A 112 -8.43 9.32 5.33
N ALA A 113 -9.42 8.56 5.77
CA ALA A 113 -10.55 8.17 4.92
C ALA A 113 -11.83 8.76 5.49
N HIS A 114 -12.66 9.31 4.61
CA HIS A 114 -13.97 9.87 4.95
C HIS A 114 -15.10 8.84 4.83
N ILE A 115 -14.77 7.58 4.56
CA ILE A 115 -15.69 6.45 4.36
C ILE A 115 -15.17 5.23 5.11
N THR A 116 -16.08 4.31 5.45
CA THR A 116 -15.72 3.06 6.11
C THR A 116 -15.02 2.09 5.15
N HIS A 117 -14.32 1.08 5.69
CA HIS A 117 -13.69 0.04 4.87
C HIS A 117 -14.69 -0.72 4.01
N GLU A 118 -15.92 -0.93 4.49
CA GLU A 118 -16.98 -1.60 3.74
C GLU A 118 -17.47 -0.75 2.57
N GLN A 119 -17.72 0.53 2.82
CA GLN A 119 -18.09 1.48 1.77
C GLN A 119 -17.01 1.58 0.70
N PHE A 120 -15.73 1.64 1.11
CA PHE A 120 -14.62 1.65 0.17
C PHE A 120 -14.55 0.37 -0.66
N ARG A 121 -14.65 -0.80 -0.01
CA ARG A 121 -14.66 -2.11 -0.70
C ARG A 121 -15.77 -2.20 -1.73
N GLU A 122 -16.98 -1.79 -1.37
CA GLU A 122 -18.12 -1.84 -2.30
C GLU A 122 -17.91 -0.87 -3.47
N GLY A 123 -17.41 0.34 -3.21
CA GLY A 123 -17.14 1.33 -4.25
C GLY A 123 -16.07 0.90 -5.27
N VAL A 124 -15.09 0.08 -4.86
CA VAL A 124 -14.03 -0.40 -5.76
C VAL A 124 -14.28 -1.79 -6.34
N LYS A 125 -15.27 -2.53 -5.85
CA LYS A 125 -15.56 -3.93 -6.21
C LYS A 125 -15.70 -4.11 -7.72
N GLY A 126 -16.47 -3.24 -8.37
CA GLY A 126 -16.68 -3.28 -9.82
C GLY A 126 -15.44 -2.91 -10.63
N LEU A 127 -14.51 -2.13 -10.05
CA LEU A 127 -13.35 -1.61 -10.78
C LEU A 127 -12.27 -2.68 -10.98
N PHE A 128 -12.10 -3.59 -10.01
CA PHE A 128 -11.15 -4.70 -10.12
C PHE A 128 -11.60 -5.81 -11.09
N CYS A 129 -12.90 -5.89 -11.39
CA CYS A 129 -13.49 -6.94 -12.22
C CYS A 129 -13.76 -6.51 -13.66
N GLN A 130 -13.52 -5.25 -14.03
CA GLN A 130 -13.69 -4.80 -15.41
C GLN A 130 -12.60 -5.40 -16.29
N SER A 131 -13.00 -6.22 -17.27
CA SER A 131 -12.08 -6.60 -18.34
C SER A 131 -11.65 -5.33 -19.06
N LYS A 132 -10.33 -5.12 -19.19
CA LYS A 132 -9.78 -4.05 -20.02
C LYS A 132 -10.13 -4.37 -21.48
N ARG A 133 -11.31 -3.94 -21.94
CA ARG A 133 -11.67 -4.00 -23.37
C ARG A 133 -10.68 -3.14 -24.11
N THR A 134 -9.96 -3.73 -25.04
CA THR A 134 -9.06 -2.99 -25.92
C THR A 134 -9.89 -2.32 -27.02
N MET A 135 -9.30 -1.31 -27.69
CA MET A 135 -9.90 -0.78 -28.91
C MET A 135 -10.13 -1.87 -29.95
N VAL A 136 -9.28 -2.90 -29.99
CA VAL A 136 -9.42 -4.04 -30.90
C VAL A 136 -10.65 -4.88 -30.56
N ASP A 137 -10.96 -5.07 -29.27
CA ASP A 137 -12.16 -5.81 -28.84
C ASP A 137 -13.43 -5.07 -29.27
N LEU A 138 -13.45 -3.74 -29.10
CA LEU A 138 -14.52 -2.87 -29.59
C LEU A 138 -14.66 -2.92 -31.13
N ILE A 139 -13.55 -2.81 -31.86
CA ILE A 139 -13.54 -2.89 -33.34
C ILE A 139 -14.03 -4.26 -33.83
N LYS A 140 -13.70 -5.34 -33.12
CA LYS A 140 -14.10 -6.71 -33.46
C LYS A 140 -15.48 -7.10 -32.89
N GLY A 141 -16.17 -6.20 -32.20
CA GLY A 141 -17.49 -6.46 -31.61
C GLY A 141 -17.48 -7.53 -30.52
N LYS A 142 -16.37 -7.68 -29.78
CA LYS A 142 -16.20 -8.62 -28.67
C LYS A 142 -16.28 -7.94 -27.31
#